data_AF-A0A495IWE4-F1
#
_entry.id   AF-A0A495IWE4-F1
#
_cell.length_a   1.000
_cell.length_b   1.000
_cell.length_c   1.000
_cell.angle_alpha   90.00
_cell.angle_beta   90.00
_cell.angle_gamma   90.00
#
_symmetry.space_group_name_H-M   'P 1'
#
loop_
_entity.id
_entity.type
_entity.pdbx_description
1 polymer ?
#
loop_
_entity_poly.entity_id
_entity_poly.type
_entity_poly.pdbx_seq_one_letter_code
_entity_poly.pdbx_strand_id
1 'polypeptide(L)' 'MDTEAKKKLIIPVLVFLGVLAINTNTIINAVKAHDTTRTVIASGSTVIVLMLLIVVIRRAVNGAGSKPPEA' A
#
# COMPACT_ATOMS: atom_id res chain seq x y z
N MET A 1 -12.93 14.43 -10.78
CA MET A 1 -12.13 13.86 -9.68
C MET A 1 -11.41 15.00 -8.98
N ASP A 2 -11.87 15.34 -7.78
CA ASP A 2 -11.32 16.40 -6.93
C ASP A 2 -9.79 16.40 -6.89
N THR A 3 -9.20 17.52 -7.33
CA THR A 3 -7.76 17.79 -7.27
C THR A 3 -7.22 17.63 -5.84
N GLU A 4 -8.04 17.92 -4.84
CA GLU A 4 -7.80 17.67 -3.40
C GLU A 4 -7.57 16.18 -3.08
N ALA A 5 -8.44 15.29 -3.56
CA ALA A 5 -8.32 13.85 -3.31
C ALA A 5 -7.08 13.26 -3.99
N LYS A 6 -6.76 13.71 -5.21
CA LYS A 6 -5.52 13.32 -5.91
C LYS A 6 -4.27 13.76 -5.15
N LYS A 7 -4.25 14.98 -4.61
CA LYS A 7 -3.13 15.49 -3.79
C LYS A 7 -2.96 14.67 -2.51
N LYS A 8 -4.05 14.30 -1.83
CA LYS A 8 -4.03 13.46 -0.61
C LYS A 8 -3.57 12.02 -0.87
N LEU A 9 -3.71 11.53 -2.10
CA LEU A 9 -3.30 10.18 -2.50
C LEU A 9 -1.84 10.06 -2.95
N ILE A 10 -1.18 11.16 -3.32
CA ILE A 10 0.23 11.13 -3.77
C ILE A 10 1.14 10.53 -2.69
N ILE A 11 1.04 10.99 -1.45
CA ILE A 11 1.92 10.52 -0.37
C ILE A 11 1.69 9.02 -0.09
N PRO A 12 0.46 8.53 0.14
CA PRO A 12 0.20 7.10 0.29
C PRO A 12 0.71 6.25 -0.87
N VAL A 13 0.55 6.71 -2.11
CA VAL A 13 1.01 5.98 -3.30
C VAL A 13 2.53 5.93 -3.35
N LEU A 14 3.22 7.03 -3.03
CA LEU A 14 4.69 7.04 -2.98
C LEU A 14 5.23 6.11 -1.89
N VAL A 15 4.61 6.11 -0.70
CA VAL A 15 4.95 5.18 0.39
C VAL A 15 4.74 3.74 -0.06
N PHE A 16 3.61 3.45 -0.73
CA PHE A 16 3.33 2.12 -1.26
C PHE A 16 4.37 1.66 -2.28
N LEU A 17 4.76 2.51 -3.22
CA LEU A 17 5.80 2.19 -4.20
C LEU A 17 7.15 1.90 -3.53
N GLY A 18 7.51 2.66 -2.48
CA GLY A 18 8.72 2.42 -1.69
C GLY A 18 8.70 1.05 -0.99
N VAL A 19 7.60 0.72 -0.32
CA VAL A 19 7.43 -0.59 0.34
C VAL A 19 7.45 -1.73 -0.68
N LEU A 20 6.81 -1.55 -1.84
CA LEU A 20 6.79 -2.54 -2.91
C LEU A 20 8.20 -2.81 -3.47
N ALA A 21 9.02 -1.78 -3.64
CA ALA A 21 10.40 -1.92 -4.09
C ALA A 21 11.25 -2.72 -3.07
N ILE A 22 11.11 -2.43 -1.78
CA ILE A 22 11.81 -3.15 -0.70
C ILE A 22 11.38 -4.62 -0.65
N ASN A 23 10.08 -4.89 -0.72
CA ASN A 23 9.55 -6.26 -0.72
C ASN A 23 10.00 -7.03 -1.97
N THR A 24 9.96 -6.41 -3.15
CA THR A 24 10.41 -7.05 -4.39
C THR A 24 11.89 -7.44 -4.32
N ASN A 25 12.74 -6.54 -3.81
CA ASN A 25 14.16 -6.85 -3.64
C ASN A 25 14.39 -7.97 -2.61
N THR A 26 13.60 -7.99 -1.54
CA THR A 26 13.64 -9.05 -0.53
C THR A 26 13.22 -10.41 -1.10
N ILE A 27 12.16 -10.44 -1.92
CA ILE A 27 11.71 -11.65 -2.62
C ILE A 27 12.79 -12.15 -3.57
N ILE A 28 13.35 -11.28 -4.41
CA ILE A 28 14.40 -11.67 -5.37
C ILE A 28 15.60 -12.27 -4.64
N ASN A 29 16.04 -11.66 -3.53
CA ASN A 29 17.16 -12.16 -2.75
C ASN A 29 16.82 -13.48 -2.04
N ALA A 30 15.61 -13.65 -1.53
CA ALA A 30 15.15 -14.90 -0.91
C ALA A 30 15.05 -16.04 -1.93
N VAL A 31 14.54 -15.77 -3.13
CA VAL A 31 14.48 -16.73 -4.24
C VAL A 31 15.88 -17.15 -4.67
N LYS A 32 16.82 -16.20 -4.81
CA LYS A 32 18.23 -16.51 -5.12
C LYS A 32 18.90 -17.35 -4.03
N ALA A 33 18.51 -17.17 -2.77
CA ALA A 33 19.00 -17.96 -1.64
C ALA A 33 18.31 -19.33 -1.48
N HIS A 34 17.37 -19.69 -2.37
CA HIS A 34 16.48 -20.85 -2.21
C HIS A 34 15.73 -20.87 -0.86
N ASP A 35 15.56 -19.70 -0.23
CA ASP A 35 14.85 -19.54 1.03
C ASP A 35 13.36 -19.38 0.75
N THR A 36 12.69 -20.53 0.66
CA THR A 36 11.26 -20.63 0.34
C THR A 36 10.41 -19.97 1.43
N THR A 37 10.80 -20.08 2.70
CA THR A 37 10.08 -19.48 3.84
C THR A 37 10.08 -17.96 3.74
N ARG A 38 11.24 -17.35 3.48
CA ARG A 38 11.36 -15.90 3.36
C ARG A 38 10.65 -15.36 2.12
N THR A 39 10.64 -16.13 1.03
CA THR A 39 9.85 -15.82 -0.18
C THR A 39 8.34 -15.81 0.10
N VAL A 40 7.83 -16.79 0.83
CA VAL A 40 6.40 -16.86 1.20
C VAL A 40 6.00 -15.72 2.13
N ILE A 41 6.84 -15.37 3.12
CA ILE A 41 6.55 -14.26 4.03
C ILE A 41 6.53 -12.92 3.28
N ALA A 42 7.50 -12.67 2.40
CA ALA A 42 7.59 -11.43 1.65
C ALA A 42 6.50 -11.28 0.57
N SER A 43 6.06 -12.39 -0.03
CA SER A 43 4.89 -12.38 -0.93
C SER A 43 3.58 -12.17 -0.15
N GLY A 44 3.40 -12.82 1.01
CA GLY A 44 2.26 -12.62 1.89
C GLY A 44 2.14 -11.18 2.40
N SER A 45 3.26 -10.56 2.81
CA SER A 45 3.27 -9.16 3.24
C SER A 45 2.87 -8.20 2.11
N THR A 46 3.23 -8.51 0.87
CA THR A 46 2.86 -7.72 -0.31
C THR A 46 1.35 -7.71 -0.53
N VAL A 47 0.66 -8.83 -0.32
CA VAL A 47 -0.81 -8.92 -0.42
C VAL A 47 -1.50 -8.05 0.64
N ILE A 48 -1.00 -8.04 1.87
CA ILE A 48 -1.54 -7.21 2.96
C ILE A 48 -1.36 -5.73 2.64
N VAL A 49 -0.18 -5.33 2.14
CA VAL A 49 0.11 -3.95 1.76
C VAL A 49 -0.79 -3.48 0.61
N LEU A 50 -1.09 -4.35 -0.35
CA LEU A 50 -2.07 -4.10 -1.42
C LEU A 50 -3.49 -3.87 -0.88
N MET A 51 -3.95 -4.71 0.06
CA MET A 51 -5.25 -4.55 0.70
C MET A 51 -5.36 -3.21 1.43
N LEU A 52 -4.31 -2.82 2.18
CA LEU A 52 -4.27 -1.54 2.88
C LEU A 52 -4.32 -0.35 1.91
N LEU A 53 -3.61 -0.41 0.78
CA LEU A 53 -3.68 0.63 -0.24
C LEU A 53 -5.10 0.79 -0.79
N ILE A 54 -5.80 -0.32 -1.08
CA ILE A 54 -7.18 -0.29 -1.57
C ILE A 54 -8.11 0.38 -0.55
N VAL A 55 -7.93 0.09 0.75
CA VAL A 55 -8.71 0.72 1.83
C VAL A 55 -8.42 2.22 1.91
N VAL A 56 -7.16 2.63 1.83
CA VAL A 56 -6.76 4.04 1.84
C VAL A 56 -7.32 4.79 0.62
N ILE A 57 -7.28 4.18 -0.57
CA ILE A 57 -7.86 4.75 -1.78
C ILE A 57 -9.38 4.88 -1.63
N ARG A 58 -10.07 3.84 -1.18
CA ARG A 58 -11.52 3.91 -0.90
C ARG A 58 -11.85 5.00 0.10
N ARG A 59 -11.07 5.13 1.18
CA ARG A 59 -11.29 6.17 2.20
C ARG A 59 -11.00 7.58 1.66
N ALA A 60 -9.97 7.76 0.83
CA ALA A 60 -9.66 9.05 0.24
C ALA A 60 -10.68 9.47 -0.83
N VAL A 61 -11.23 8.52 -1.59
CA VAL A 61 -12.25 8.76 -2.61
C VAL A 61 -13.64 8.96 -2.00
N ASN A 62 -14.02 8.14 -1.01
CA ASN A 62 -15.36 8.16 -0.41
C ASN A 62 -15.46 9.06 0.85
N GLY A 63 -14.35 9.31 1.54
CA GLY A 63 -14.28 10.13 2.76
C GLY A 63 -14.25 11.64 2.51
N ALA A 64 -14.30 12.09 1.25
CA ALA A 64 -14.53 13.50 0.91
C ALA A 64 -15.97 13.96 1.24
N GLY A 65 -16.87 13.05 1.66
CA GLY A 65 -18.29 13.33 1.93
C GLY A 65 -18.72 13.38 3.40
N SER A 66 -17.89 13.01 4.37
CA SER A 66 -18.29 13.02 5.79
C SER A 66 -17.53 14.07 6.57
N LYS A 67 -18.11 15.28 6.68
CA LYS A 67 -17.76 16.20 7.77
C LYS A 67 -17.87 15.44 9.10
N PRO A 68 -16.96 15.66 10.06
CA PRO A 68 -17.17 15.15 11.41
C PRO A 68 -18.48 15.74 11.94
N PRO A 69 -19.29 14.98 12.71
CA PRO A 69 -20.46 15.54 13.36
C PRO A 69 -19.99 16.69 14.26
N GLU A 70 -20.52 17.89 14.02
CA GLU A 70 -20.33 19.01 14.93
C GLU A 70 -20.89 18.58 16.29
N ALA A 71 -20.03 18.67 17.31
CA ALA A 71 -20.36 18.39 18.70
C ALA A 71 -21.03 19.61 19.36
#